data_AF-A0AAU5KUQ8-F1
#
_entry.id   AF-A0AAU5KUQ8-F1
#
_cell.length_a   1.000
_cell.length_b   1.000
_cell.length_c   1.000
_cell.angle_alpha   90.00
_cell.angle_beta   90.00
_cell.angle_gamma   90.00
#
_symmetry.space_group_name_H-M   'P 1'
#
loop_
_entity.id
_entity.type
_entity.pdbx_description
1 polymer ?
#
loop_
_entity_poly.entity_id
_entity_poly.type
_entity_poly.pdbx_seq_one_letter_code
_entity_poly.pdbx_strand_id
1 'polypeptide(L)'
;MCTILPVVPSAEDEVLAALRRRAVRAAVAALPGRCPQLVAALAEDPPPTYRELSARLGMPRGSIGPTRSRCLACLRAVLHAERYP
;
A
#
# COMPACT_ATOMS: atom_id res chain seq x y z
N MET A 1 0.87 -40.81 0.12
CA MET A 1 0.88 -39.40 0.56
C MET A 1 0.87 -38.53 -0.69
N CYS A 2 -0.19 -37.77 -0.96
CA CYS A 2 -0.19 -36.81 -2.07
C CYS A 2 0.55 -35.56 -1.64
N THR A 3 1.74 -35.33 -2.20
CA THR A 3 2.46 -34.06 -2.04
C THR A 3 1.87 -33.05 -3.01
N ILE A 4 1.41 -31.91 -2.49
CA ILE A 4 1.02 -30.76 -3.31
C ILE A 4 2.29 -30.21 -3.95
N LEU A 5 2.37 -30.20 -5.28
CA LEU A 5 3.44 -29.49 -5.99
C LEU A 5 3.32 -27.98 -5.71
N PRO A 6 4.45 -27.27 -5.49
CA PRO A 6 4.40 -25.83 -5.33
C PRO A 6 3.85 -25.19 -6.60
N VAL A 7 2.76 -24.44 -6.46
CA VAL A 7 2.28 -23.53 -7.51
C VAL A 7 3.34 -22.45 -7.66
N VAL A 8 4.12 -22.56 -8.75
CA VAL A 8 4.98 -21.48 -9.21
C VAL A 8 4.12 -20.55 -10.08
N PRO A 9 4.21 -19.22 -9.87
CA PRO A 9 3.51 -18.29 -10.73
C PRO A 9 4.02 -18.43 -12.16
N SER A 10 3.10 -18.37 -13.12
CA SER A 10 3.46 -18.28 -14.53
C SER A 10 4.07 -16.90 -14.85
N ALA A 11 4.68 -16.78 -16.03
CA ALA A 11 5.14 -15.47 -16.52
C ALA A 11 3.97 -14.46 -16.60
N GLU A 12 2.77 -14.91 -16.96
CA GLU A 12 1.57 -14.07 -17.00
C GLU A 12 1.17 -13.58 -15.60
N ASP A 13 1.26 -14.45 -14.59
CA ASP A 13 0.99 -14.09 -13.20
C ASP A 13 1.97 -13.02 -12.68
N GLU A 14 3.26 -13.18 -12.99
CA GLU A 14 4.30 -12.24 -12.60
C GLU A 14 4.09 -10.86 -13.24
N VAL A 15 3.80 -10.83 -14.54
CA VAL A 15 3.49 -9.60 -15.28
C VAL A 15 2.25 -8.93 -14.68
N LEU A 16 1.18 -9.69 -14.46
CA LEU A 16 -0.06 -9.15 -13.90
C LEU A 16 0.15 -8.62 -12.48
N ALA A 17 0.96 -9.29 -11.66
CA ALA A 17 1.35 -8.79 -10.35
C ALA A 17 2.19 -7.50 -10.44
N ALA A 18 3.11 -7.41 -11.40
CA ALA A 18 3.90 -6.19 -11.63
C ALA A 18 3.04 -5.00 -12.06
N LEU A 19 2.07 -5.23 -12.95
CA LEU A 19 1.10 -4.23 -13.39
C LEU A 19 0.23 -3.75 -12.23
N ARG A 20 -0.30 -4.67 -11.42
CA ARG A 20 -1.06 -4.33 -10.20
C ARG A 20 -0.24 -3.49 -9.24
N ARG A 21 1.02 -3.88 -8.97
CA ARG A 21 1.94 -3.10 -8.11
C ARG A 21 2.19 -1.70 -8.67
N ARG A 22 2.36 -1.56 -10.00
CA ARG A 22 2.54 -0.26 -10.65
C ARG A 22 1.31 0.63 -10.50
N ALA A 23 0.11 0.09 -10.74
CA ALA A 23 -1.15 0.81 -10.59
C ALA A 23 -1.35 1.31 -9.15
N VAL A 24 -1.11 0.44 -8.15
CA VAL A 24 -1.20 0.84 -6.74
C VAL A 24 -0.19 1.93 -6.40
N ARG A 25 1.07 1.83 -6.87
CA ARG A 25 2.08 2.86 -6.63
C ARG A 25 1.69 4.21 -7.25
N ALA A 26 1.12 4.21 -8.45
CA ALA A 26 0.61 5.42 -9.08
C ALA A 26 -0.53 6.05 -8.27
N ALA A 27 -1.50 5.24 -7.82
CA ALA A 27 -2.60 5.72 -6.99
C ALA A 27 -2.13 6.27 -5.63
N VAL A 28 -1.11 5.65 -5.01
CA VAL A 28 -0.49 6.16 -3.78
C VAL A 28 0.20 7.50 -4.01
N ALA A 29 0.88 7.69 -5.14
CA ALA A 29 1.53 8.94 -5.50
C ALA A 29 0.53 10.09 -5.74
N ALA A 30 -0.70 9.77 -6.18
CA ALA A 30 -1.77 10.74 -6.39
C ALA A 30 -2.52 11.16 -5.10
N LEU A 31 -2.19 10.58 -3.94
CA LEU A 31 -2.86 10.91 -2.69
C LEU A 31 -2.52 12.33 -2.19
N PRO A 32 -3.47 13.05 -1.57
CA PRO A 32 -3.22 14.39 -1.08
C PRO A 32 -2.35 14.41 0.19
N GLY A 33 -1.60 15.50 0.37
CA GLY A 33 -0.87 15.82 1.60
C GLY A 33 0.15 14.76 2.00
N ARG A 34 0.15 14.35 3.28
CA ARG A 34 1.11 13.38 3.83
C ARG A 34 0.75 11.91 3.60
N CYS A 35 -0.36 11.63 2.92
CA CYS A 35 -0.85 10.27 2.73
C CYS A 35 0.07 9.37 1.89
N PRO A 36 0.74 9.84 0.81
CA PRO A 36 1.68 9.00 0.07
C PRO A 36 2.79 8.44 0.97
N GLN A 37 3.37 9.29 1.83
CA GLN A 37 4.47 8.93 2.74
C GLN A 37 4.03 7.91 3.78
N LEU A 38 2.85 8.11 4.40
CA LEU A 38 2.32 7.18 5.39
C LEU A 38 1.97 5.83 4.77
N VAL A 39 1.33 5.81 3.59
CA VAL A 39 0.91 4.56 2.95
C VAL A 39 2.12 3.77 2.44
N ALA A 40 3.10 4.45 1.83
CA ALA A 40 4.35 3.82 1.40
C ALA A 40 5.09 3.20 2.59
N ALA A 41 5.20 3.94 3.69
CA ALA A 41 5.81 3.48 4.93
C ALA A 41 5.11 2.24 5.52
N LEU A 42 3.77 2.17 5.46
CA LEU A 42 3.00 1.02 5.95
C LEU A 42 3.11 -0.21 5.03
N ALA A 43 3.57 -0.05 3.79
CA ALA A 43 3.74 -1.11 2.82
C ALA A 43 5.16 -1.68 2.78
N GLU A 44 6.07 -1.18 3.63
CA GLU A 44 7.40 -1.75 3.84
C GLU A 44 7.30 -3.16 4.43
N ASP A 45 8.26 -4.01 4.08
CA ASP A 45 8.39 -5.37 4.60
C ASP A 45 9.81 -5.56 5.17
N PRO A 46 9.98 -5.73 6.49
CA PRO A 46 8.93 -5.74 7.51
C PRO A 46 8.33 -4.35 7.73
N PRO A 47 7.07 -4.25 8.19
CA PRO A 47 6.43 -2.97 8.45
C PRO A 47 7.08 -2.26 9.65
N PRO A 48 7.29 -0.94 9.58
CA PRO A 48 7.85 -0.16 10.68
C PRO A 48 6.92 -0.16 11.90
N THR A 49 7.52 -0.05 13.08
CA THR A 49 6.77 0.18 14.31
C THR A 49 6.11 1.55 14.30
N TYR A 50 5.06 1.73 15.10
CA TYR A 50 4.41 3.04 15.26
C TYR A 50 5.35 4.10 15.82
N ARG A 51 6.40 3.72 16.55
CA ARG A 51 7.44 4.64 17.05
C ARG A 51 8.29 5.15 15.90
N GLU A 52 8.77 4.26 15.03
CA GLU A 52 9.57 4.62 13.86
C GLU A 52 8.76 5.45 12.87
N LEU A 53 7.49 5.10 12.64
CA LEU A 53 6.56 5.91 11.85
C LEU A 53 6.39 7.32 12.40
N SER A 54 6.17 7.43 13.72
CA SER A 54 5.99 8.70 14.41
C SER A 54 7.23 9.60 14.25
N ALA A 55 8.42 9.03 14.47
CA ALA A 55 9.70 9.73 14.31
C ALA A 55 9.96 10.14 12.85
N ARG A 56 9.78 9.23 11.90
CA ARG A 56 10.04 9.45 10.46
C ARG A 56 9.10 10.48 9.85
N LEU A 57 7.83 10.46 10.23
CA LEU A 57 6.78 11.30 9.64
C LEU A 57 6.46 12.56 10.47
N GLY A 58 7.16 12.77 11.59
CA GLY A 58 6.95 13.93 12.46
C GLY A 58 5.53 14.02 13.03
N MET A 59 4.83 12.90 13.20
CA MET A 59 3.42 12.88 13.63
C MET A 59 3.25 12.19 14.99
N PRO A 60 2.34 12.65 15.86
CA PRO A 60 2.09 12.00 17.15
C PRO A 60 1.67 10.54 16.97
N ARG A 61 2.20 9.64 17.80
CA ARG A 61 1.85 8.21 17.74
C ARG A 61 0.34 7.94 17.79
N GLY A 62 -0.39 8.71 18.62
CA GLY A 62 -1.86 8.63 18.70
C GLY A 62 -2.61 9.08 17.44
N SER A 63 -1.98 9.87 16.58
CA SER A 63 -2.57 10.36 15.32
C SER A 63 -2.41 9.40 14.15
N ILE A 64 -1.58 8.36 14.28
CA ILE A 64 -1.27 7.40 13.21
C ILE A 64 -2.53 6.64 12.79
N GLY A 65 -3.33 6.15 13.75
CA GLY A 65 -4.58 5.43 13.47
C GLY A 65 -5.58 6.24 12.65
N PRO A 66 -6.04 7.41 13.14
CA PRO A 66 -6.96 8.28 12.40
C PRO A 66 -6.42 8.72 11.03
N THR A 67 -5.13 9.03 10.94
CA THR A 67 -4.51 9.42 9.66
C THR A 67 -4.48 8.25 8.68
N ARG A 68 -4.12 7.05 9.13
CA ARG A 68 -4.13 5.83 8.31
C ARG A 68 -5.52 5.56 7.75
N SER A 69 -6.58 5.63 8.57
CA SER A 69 -7.96 5.44 8.11
C SER A 69 -8.34 6.43 7.01
N ARG A 70 -8.03 7.72 7.20
CA ARG A 70 -8.28 8.77 6.20
C ARG A 70 -7.51 8.50 4.90
N CYS A 71 -6.22 8.23 4.98
CA CYS A 71 -5.38 8.01 3.80
C CYS A 71 -5.81 6.77 3.01
N LEU A 72 -6.19 5.67 3.68
CA LEU A 72 -6.72 4.48 3.02
C LEU A 72 -8.10 4.72 2.41
N ALA A 73 -8.94 5.57 3.00
CA ALA A 73 -10.21 5.97 2.38
C ALA A 73 -9.97 6.75 1.08
N CYS A 74 -9.03 7.72 1.08
CA CYS A 74 -8.63 8.43 -0.13
C CYS A 74 -8.07 7.47 -1.19
N LEU A 75 -7.21 6.52 -0.79
CA LEU A 75 -6.64 5.53 -1.72
C LEU A 75 -7.70 4.66 -2.39
N ARG A 76 -8.71 4.21 -1.63
CA ARG A 76 -9.84 3.49 -2.22
C ARG A 76 -10.54 4.37 -3.26
N ALA A 77 -10.84 5.63 -2.94
CA ALA A 77 -11.50 6.54 -3.87
C ALA A 77 -10.71 6.73 -5.18
N VAL A 78 -9.40 6.95 -5.09
CA VAL A 78 -8.52 7.07 -6.28
C VAL A 78 -8.51 5.78 -7.10
N LEU A 79 -8.35 4.62 -6.46
CA LEU A 79 -8.36 3.32 -7.15
C LEU A 79 -9.71 3.00 -7.81
N HIS A 80 -10.82 3.44 -7.22
CA HIS A 80 -12.15 3.28 -7.82
C HIS A 80 -12.32 4.16 -9.06
N ALA A 81 -11.84 5.41 -9.01
CA ALA A 81 -11.87 6.31 -10.17
C ALA A 81 -11.00 5.79 -11.33
N GLU A 82 -9.79 5.29 -11.05
CA GLU A 82 -8.92 4.69 -12.07
C GLU A 82 -9.52 3.44 -12.75
N ARG A 83 -10.35 2.67 -12.01
CA ARG A 83 -10.95 1.43 -12.51
C ARG A 83 -12.22 1.67 -13.34
N TYR A 84 -12.86 2.82 -13.18
CA TYR A 84 -14.04 3.24 -13.92
C TYR A 84 -13.87 4.72 -14.36
N PRO A 85 -13.00 5.00 -15.34
CA PRO A 85 -12.79 6.35 -15.85
C PRO A 85 -13.99 6.86 -16.66
#